data_AF-A0A0F9IW37-F1
#
_entry.id   AF-A0A0F9IW37-F1
#
_cell.length_a   1.000
_cell.length_b   1.000
_cell.length_c   1.000
_cell.angle_alpha   90.00
_cell.angle_beta   90.00
_cell.angle_gamma   90.00
#
_symmetry.space_group_name_H-M   'P 1'
#
loop_
_entity.id
_entity.type
_entity.pdbx_description
1 polymer ?
#
loop_
_entity_poly.entity_id
_entity_poly.type
_entity_poly.pdbx_seq_one_letter_code
_entity_poly.pdbx_strand_id
1 'polypeptide(L)'
;MVYNISKAVVHRNQRYLDDMLESKSTLTWPTHDAKTLTYKIREALYAAQKHPEFRQYHPLKNWFRIRSRGGGGWVEAEYIGPIQNSLGDVHTPEGYVEPDVVDVESIVGSCIKLSHFANEIFFPKANLSNEGRLALYRWGKKEDWKLIDHGPEGVTMTRKRGVDELFLWSPEGDDG
;
A
#
# COMPACT_ATOMS: atom_id res chain seq x y z
N MET A 1 15.95 -5.32 -8.84
CA MET A 1 16.16 -4.03 -9.52
C MET A 1 16.46 -3.00 -8.44
N VAL A 2 17.67 -2.44 -8.42
CA VAL A 2 18.09 -1.48 -7.38
C VAL A 2 17.78 -0.07 -7.89
N TYR A 3 17.10 0.74 -7.09
CA TYR A 3 16.81 2.14 -7.43
C TYR A 3 17.91 3.06 -6.90
N ASN A 4 18.31 4.06 -7.68
CA ASN A 4 19.21 5.10 -7.22
C ASN A 4 18.49 6.01 -6.21
N ILE A 5 19.04 6.09 -5.00
CA ILE A 5 18.47 6.85 -3.88
C ILE A 5 19.03 8.28 -3.77
N SER A 6 19.74 8.78 -4.78
CA SER A 6 20.32 10.14 -4.74
C SER A 6 19.26 11.24 -4.83
N LYS A 7 19.47 12.34 -4.10
CA LYS A 7 18.69 13.59 -4.21
C LYS A 7 18.61 14.11 -5.65
N ALA A 8 19.69 13.91 -6.42
CA ALA A 8 19.76 14.34 -7.81
C ALA A 8 18.70 13.68 -8.70
N VAL A 9 18.25 12.48 -8.35
CA VAL A 9 17.19 11.78 -9.09
C VAL A 9 15.84 12.45 -8.88
N VAL A 10 15.58 12.93 -7.66
CA VAL A 10 14.34 13.66 -7.36
C VAL A 10 14.30 14.96 -8.13
N HIS A 11 15.36 15.78 -8.06
CA HIS A 11 15.44 17.03 -8.82
C HIS A 11 15.32 16.84 -10.34
N ARG A 12 15.96 15.80 -10.90
CA ARG A 12 15.92 15.52 -12.34
C ARG A 12 14.50 15.22 -12.85
N ASN A 13 13.65 14.65 -12.00
CA ASN A 13 12.29 14.24 -12.36
C ASN A 13 11.23 15.06 -11.64
N GLN A 14 11.62 16.19 -11.04
CA GLN A 14 10.78 17.00 -10.16
C GLN A 14 9.51 17.47 -10.85
N ARG A 15 9.60 17.89 -12.12
CA ARG A 15 8.45 18.27 -12.95
C ARG A 15 7.32 17.24 -12.93
N TYR A 16 7.63 15.95 -13.04
CA TYR A 16 6.59 14.91 -13.05
C TYR A 16 5.93 14.73 -11.68
N LEU A 17 6.69 14.95 -10.60
CA LEU A 17 6.17 14.90 -9.24
C LEU A 17 5.31 16.12 -8.94
N ASP A 18 5.72 17.30 -9.42
CA ASP A 18 4.96 18.54 -9.31
C ASP A 18 3.64 18.44 -10.10
N ASP A 19 3.69 17.98 -11.36
CA ASP A 19 2.48 17.73 -12.17
C ASP A 19 1.47 16.82 -11.42
N MET A 20 1.95 15.74 -10.80
CA MET A 20 1.13 14.82 -9.98
C MET A 20 0.55 15.50 -8.75
N LEU A 21 1.32 16.35 -8.08
CA LEU A 21 0.92 17.06 -6.88
C LEU A 21 -0.18 18.08 -7.17
N GLU A 22 -0.08 18.76 -8.31
CA GLU A 22 -1.02 19.80 -8.75
C GLU A 22 -2.31 19.22 -9.33
N SER A 23 -2.21 18.23 -10.23
CA SER A 23 -3.34 17.82 -11.07
C SER A 23 -4.40 17.00 -10.35
N LYS A 24 -4.01 16.22 -9.31
CA LYS A 24 -4.88 15.29 -8.56
C LYS A 24 -5.88 14.51 -9.45
N SER A 25 -5.41 14.13 -10.64
CA SER A 25 -6.19 13.49 -11.70
C SER A 25 -5.24 12.69 -12.59
N THR A 26 -5.79 11.83 -13.45
CA THR A 26 -4.96 11.00 -14.33
C THR A 26 -4.15 11.85 -15.31
N LEU A 27 -2.84 11.65 -15.30
CA LEU A 27 -1.89 12.38 -16.14
C LEU A 27 -1.32 11.46 -17.23
N THR A 28 -1.02 12.06 -18.37
CA THR A 28 -0.31 11.38 -19.45
C THR A 28 0.88 12.22 -19.92
N TRP A 29 2.04 11.59 -20.04
CA TRP A 29 3.25 12.23 -20.58
C TRP A 29 3.69 11.50 -21.85
N PRO A 30 3.67 12.16 -23.01
CA PRO A 30 4.21 11.59 -24.23
C PRO A 30 5.72 11.44 -24.12
N THR A 31 6.26 10.32 -24.62
CA THR A 31 7.69 10.04 -24.60
C THR A 31 8.04 9.00 -25.66
N HIS A 32 9.25 9.09 -26.20
CA HIS A 32 9.78 8.07 -27.12
C HIS A 32 10.20 6.78 -26.40
N ASP A 33 10.39 6.84 -25.07
CA ASP A 33 10.74 5.69 -24.24
C ASP A 33 9.95 5.71 -22.94
N ALA A 34 8.73 5.17 -23.00
CA ALA A 34 7.85 5.06 -21.84
C ALA A 34 8.38 4.13 -20.75
N LYS A 35 9.19 3.13 -21.08
CA LYS A 35 9.76 2.22 -20.08
C LYS A 35 10.78 2.96 -19.22
N THR A 36 11.70 3.67 -19.87
CA THR A 36 12.70 4.47 -19.16
C THR A 36 12.06 5.60 -18.37
N LEU A 37 11.06 6.30 -18.92
CA LEU A 37 10.38 7.35 -18.17
C LEU A 37 9.60 6.79 -16.97
N THR A 38 8.88 5.67 -17.15
CA THR A 38 8.19 4.98 -16.04
C THR A 38 9.17 4.62 -14.92
N TYR A 39 10.33 4.06 -15.29
CA TYR A 39 11.38 3.74 -14.33
C TYR A 39 11.89 4.97 -13.59
N LYS A 40 12.21 6.05 -14.32
CA LYS A 40 12.71 7.31 -13.74
C LYS A 40 11.72 7.94 -12.76
N ILE A 41 10.43 7.94 -13.08
CA ILE A 41 9.40 8.48 -12.19
C ILE A 41 9.28 7.61 -10.92
N ARG A 42 9.26 6.28 -11.06
CA ARG A 42 9.24 5.36 -9.90
C ARG A 42 10.49 5.49 -9.04
N GLU A 43 11.64 5.64 -9.66
CA GLU A 43 12.91 5.86 -8.99
C GLU A 43 12.90 7.18 -8.19
N ALA A 44 12.40 8.26 -8.79
CA ALA A 44 12.27 9.56 -8.12
C ALA A 44 11.30 9.50 -6.94
N LEU A 45 10.16 8.83 -7.08
CA LEU A 45 9.22 8.59 -5.99
C LEU A 45 9.86 7.78 -4.86
N TYR A 46 10.66 6.76 -5.18
CA TYR A 46 11.37 5.96 -4.19
C TYR A 46 12.47 6.76 -3.48
N ALA A 47 13.25 7.53 -4.23
CA ALA A 47 14.29 8.40 -3.69
C ALA A 47 13.70 9.47 -2.78
N ALA A 48 12.56 10.07 -3.15
CA ALA A 48 11.87 11.07 -2.32
C ALA A 48 11.56 10.54 -0.91
N GLN A 49 11.13 9.27 -0.77
CA GLN A 49 10.84 8.65 0.54
C GLN A 49 12.05 8.60 1.49
N LYS A 50 13.27 8.73 0.96
CA LYS A 50 14.52 8.61 1.73
C LYS A 50 15.09 9.96 2.17
N HIS A 51 14.49 11.06 1.75
CA HIS A 51 15.02 12.41 1.93
C HIS A 51 13.94 13.34 2.49
N PRO A 52 14.05 13.79 3.77
CA PRO A 52 13.01 14.57 4.44
C PRO A 52 12.60 15.88 3.75
N GLU A 53 13.49 16.51 2.98
CA GLU A 53 13.18 17.73 2.23
C GLU A 53 12.15 17.53 1.10
N PHE A 54 11.95 16.28 0.65
CA PHE A 54 10.99 15.93 -0.39
C PHE A 54 9.68 15.36 0.15
N ARG A 55 9.37 15.64 1.43
CA ARG A 55 8.21 15.11 2.14
C ARG A 55 6.89 15.35 1.41
N GLN A 56 6.77 16.46 0.68
CA GLN A 56 5.60 16.79 -0.14
C GLN A 56 5.28 15.74 -1.23
N TYR A 57 6.29 15.01 -1.72
CA TYR A 57 6.11 13.96 -2.73
C TYR A 57 5.83 12.58 -2.13
N HIS A 58 5.96 12.42 -0.81
CA HIS A 58 5.76 11.12 -0.17
C HIS A 58 4.40 10.48 -0.47
N PRO A 59 3.28 11.22 -0.47
CA PRO A 59 1.96 10.63 -0.72
C PRO A 59 1.79 10.13 -2.15
N LEU A 60 2.50 10.73 -3.12
CA LEU A 60 2.30 10.47 -4.56
C LEU A 60 2.53 9.01 -4.95
N LYS A 61 3.45 8.31 -4.27
CA LYS A 61 3.70 6.88 -4.49
C LYS A 61 2.44 6.03 -4.28
N ASN A 62 1.57 6.45 -3.37
CA ASN A 62 0.33 5.76 -3.02
C ASN A 62 -0.89 6.35 -3.72
N TRP A 63 -0.79 7.57 -4.25
CA TRP A 63 -1.90 8.24 -4.93
C TRP A 63 -1.90 8.00 -6.44
N PHE A 64 -0.81 7.49 -7.00
CA PHE A 64 -0.67 7.32 -8.44
C PHE A 64 -0.18 5.92 -8.83
N ARG A 65 -0.87 5.31 -9.79
CA ARG A 65 -0.42 4.09 -10.45
C ARG A 65 0.22 4.43 -11.80
N ILE A 66 1.53 4.25 -11.90
CA ILE A 66 2.32 4.61 -13.10
C ILE A 66 2.44 3.40 -14.04
N ARG A 67 2.08 3.58 -15.31
CA ARG A 67 2.11 2.55 -16.36
C ARG A 67 2.68 3.10 -17.66
N SER A 68 3.48 2.28 -18.34
CA SER A 68 3.80 2.50 -19.76
C SER A 68 2.65 1.99 -20.62
N ARG A 69 2.15 2.79 -21.57
CA ARG A 69 1.02 2.44 -22.45
C ARG A 69 1.39 2.63 -23.92
N GLY A 70 0.56 2.06 -24.81
CA GLY A 70 0.63 2.34 -26.25
C GLY A 70 1.93 1.92 -26.94
N GLY A 71 2.49 0.76 -26.61
CA GLY A 71 3.71 0.26 -27.26
C GLY A 71 4.99 1.06 -26.96
N GLY A 72 4.95 2.02 -26.02
CA GLY A 72 6.12 2.82 -25.63
C GLY A 72 5.97 4.33 -25.83
N GLY A 73 4.84 4.81 -26.38
CA GLY A 73 4.65 6.21 -26.78
C GLY A 73 4.25 7.18 -25.66
N TRP A 74 3.77 6.70 -24.52
CA TRP A 74 3.44 7.56 -23.38
C TRP A 74 3.45 6.82 -22.04
N VAL A 75 3.62 7.59 -20.96
CA VAL A 75 3.45 7.15 -19.58
C VAL A 75 2.15 7.71 -19.04
N GLU A 76 1.36 6.85 -18.41
CA GLU A 76 0.12 7.19 -17.71
C GLU A 76 0.38 7.11 -16.21
N ALA A 77 0.02 8.16 -15.48
CA ALA A 77 -0.11 8.13 -14.03
C ALA A 77 -1.59 8.24 -13.67
N GLU A 78 -2.20 7.09 -13.43
CA GLU A 78 -3.59 6.96 -13.00
C GLU A 78 -3.70 7.46 -11.55
N TYR A 79 -4.48 8.52 -11.33
CA TYR A 79 -4.74 9.01 -9.97
C TYR A 79 -5.75 8.08 -9.30
N ILE A 80 -5.31 7.45 -8.20
CA ILE A 80 -6.12 6.56 -7.37
C ILE A 80 -6.61 7.25 -6.10
N GLY A 81 -6.22 8.51 -5.88
CA GLY A 81 -6.63 9.30 -4.72
C GLY A 81 -5.79 9.03 -3.46
N PRO A 82 -5.89 9.90 -2.45
CA PRO A 82 -5.56 9.49 -1.09
C PRO A 82 -6.41 8.29 -0.74
N ILE A 83 -5.74 7.22 -0.31
CA ILE A 83 -6.39 6.17 0.44
C ILE A 83 -7.04 6.89 1.64
N GLN A 84 -8.37 7.00 1.62
CA GLN A 84 -9.12 7.51 2.76
C GLN A 84 -9.00 6.45 3.86
N ASN A 85 -7.89 6.52 4.60
CA ASN A 85 -7.82 5.94 5.92
C ASN A 85 -8.74 6.80 6.78
N SER A 86 -10.01 6.43 6.87
CA SER A 86 -10.86 6.85 7.98
C SER A 86 -10.34 6.15 9.22
N LEU A 87 -9.30 6.73 9.83
CA LEU A 87 -9.01 6.83 11.27
C LEU A 87 -7.53 7.13 11.47
N GLY A 88 -7.28 8.08 12.37
CA GLY A 88 -5.97 8.66 12.64
C GLY A 88 -4.93 7.63 13.06
N ASP A 89 -3.67 7.95 12.74
CA ASP A 89 -2.48 7.39 13.36
C ASP A 89 -2.21 5.88 13.25
N VAL A 90 -2.62 5.24 12.16
CA VAL A 90 -1.94 4.01 11.72
C VAL A 90 -0.94 4.36 10.60
N HIS A 91 0.25 4.73 11.04
CA HIS A 91 1.42 4.93 10.20
C HIS A 91 1.80 3.63 9.48
N THR A 92 1.40 3.42 8.23
CA THR A 92 2.10 2.45 7.38
C THR A 92 2.32 2.91 5.94
N PRO A 93 3.57 3.21 5.55
CA PRO A 93 3.98 3.46 4.16
C PRO A 93 3.95 2.22 3.23
N GLU A 94 3.42 1.07 3.70
CA GLU A 94 3.69 -0.27 3.15
C GLU A 94 2.48 -1.25 3.18
N GLY A 95 1.26 -0.77 3.46
CA GLY A 95 0.05 -1.61 3.50
C GLY A 95 -0.68 -1.72 2.15
N TYR A 96 -1.23 -2.91 1.85
CA TYR A 96 -2.14 -3.14 0.72
C TYR A 96 -3.59 -3.14 1.22
N VAL A 97 -4.53 -2.68 0.40
CA VAL A 97 -5.96 -2.75 0.71
C VAL A 97 -6.63 -3.65 -0.32
N GLU A 98 -7.37 -4.66 0.16
CA GLU A 98 -8.15 -5.58 -0.67
C GLU A 98 -9.65 -5.32 -0.42
N PRO A 99 -10.30 -4.46 -1.23
CA PRO A 99 -11.58 -3.85 -0.87
C PRO A 99 -12.80 -4.77 -1.00
N ASP A 100 -12.68 -5.90 -1.69
CA ASP A 100 -13.84 -6.73 -2.06
C ASP A 100 -13.86 -8.10 -1.36
N VAL A 101 -12.92 -8.31 -0.44
CA VAL A 101 -12.79 -9.56 0.32
C VAL A 101 -13.53 -9.43 1.65
N VAL A 102 -14.42 -10.40 1.91
CA VAL A 102 -15.36 -10.37 3.04
C VAL A 102 -15.27 -11.59 3.95
N ASP A 103 -14.84 -12.74 3.42
CA ASP A 103 -14.83 -14.02 4.12
C ASP A 103 -13.40 -14.50 4.42
N VAL A 104 -13.29 -15.42 5.39
CA VAL A 104 -12.01 -15.95 5.88
C VAL A 104 -11.19 -16.61 4.76
N GLU A 105 -11.82 -17.37 3.88
CA GLU A 105 -11.12 -18.12 2.82
C GLU A 105 -10.49 -17.14 1.82
N SER A 106 -11.25 -16.13 1.40
CA SER A 106 -10.78 -15.06 0.52
C SER A 106 -9.69 -14.21 1.17
N ILE A 107 -9.76 -13.97 2.48
CA ILE A 107 -8.70 -13.28 3.25
C ILE A 107 -7.41 -14.08 3.22
N VAL A 108 -7.48 -15.39 3.51
CA VAL A 108 -6.33 -16.29 3.48
C VAL A 108 -5.74 -16.35 2.07
N GLY A 109 -6.58 -16.53 1.04
CA GLY A 109 -6.16 -16.55 -0.35
C GLY A 109 -5.45 -15.26 -0.76
N SER A 110 -5.96 -14.12 -0.31
CA SER A 110 -5.34 -12.82 -0.52
C SER A 110 -3.99 -12.70 0.20
N CYS A 111 -3.89 -13.12 1.46
CA CYS A 111 -2.63 -13.11 2.19
C CYS A 111 -1.55 -13.98 1.50
N ILE A 112 -1.92 -15.16 0.99
CA ILE A 112 -0.99 -16.02 0.23
C ILE A 112 -0.55 -15.32 -1.06
N LYS A 113 -1.51 -14.85 -1.87
CA LYS A 113 -1.25 -14.18 -3.16
C LYS A 113 -0.37 -12.94 -3.02
N LEU A 114 -0.59 -12.16 -1.96
CA LEU A 114 0.02 -10.85 -1.77
C LEU A 114 1.29 -10.92 -0.89
N SER A 115 1.58 -12.07 -0.27
CA SER A 115 2.69 -12.28 0.67
C SER A 115 4.08 -11.87 0.15
N HIS A 116 4.28 -11.89 -1.17
CA HIS A 116 5.57 -11.54 -1.79
C HIS A 116 5.83 -10.03 -1.87
N PHE A 117 4.82 -9.20 -1.65
CA PHE A 117 4.94 -7.75 -1.83
C PHE A 117 4.21 -6.90 -0.78
N ALA A 118 3.32 -7.49 0.02
CA ALA A 118 2.62 -6.82 1.10
C ALA A 118 2.92 -7.52 2.43
N ASN A 119 3.42 -6.75 3.39
CA ASN A 119 3.60 -7.21 4.77
C ASN A 119 2.39 -6.86 5.65
N GLU A 120 1.40 -6.17 5.09
CA GLU A 120 0.19 -5.77 5.79
C GLU A 120 -0.92 -5.60 4.76
N ILE A 121 -2.08 -6.19 5.04
CA ILE A 121 -3.23 -6.20 4.15
C ILE A 121 -4.47 -5.87 4.96
N PHE A 122 -5.17 -4.82 4.56
CA PHE A 122 -6.44 -4.40 5.14
C PHE A 122 -7.63 -4.87 4.30
N PHE A 123 -8.63 -5.43 4.97
CA PHE A 123 -9.85 -5.99 4.41
C PHE A 123 -11.06 -5.22 4.95
N PRO A 124 -11.43 -4.08 4.35
CA PRO A 124 -12.40 -3.14 4.91
C PRO A 124 -13.85 -3.66 4.95
N LYS A 125 -14.17 -4.70 4.16
CA LYS A 125 -15.52 -5.30 4.13
C LYS A 125 -15.61 -6.61 4.92
N ALA A 126 -14.52 -7.04 5.54
CA ALA A 126 -14.45 -8.29 6.28
C ALA A 126 -14.96 -8.12 7.72
N ASN A 127 -16.28 -8.13 7.88
CA ASN A 127 -16.91 -8.18 9.20
C ASN A 127 -17.07 -9.63 9.64
N LEU A 128 -16.10 -10.13 10.43
CA LEU A 128 -16.00 -11.54 10.78
C LEU A 128 -16.63 -11.83 12.14
N SER A 129 -17.35 -12.96 12.23
CA SER A 129 -17.77 -13.53 13.51
C SER A 129 -16.56 -13.92 14.38
N ASN A 130 -16.76 -14.16 15.69
CA ASN A 130 -15.70 -14.68 16.57
C ASN A 130 -15.08 -15.96 16.03
N GLU A 131 -15.88 -16.85 15.45
CA GLU A 131 -15.38 -18.08 14.82
C GLU A 131 -14.47 -17.77 13.61
N GLY A 132 -14.85 -16.79 12.79
CA GLY A 132 -14.04 -16.35 11.66
C GLY A 132 -12.72 -15.71 12.09
N ARG A 133 -12.75 -14.84 13.12
CA ARG A 133 -11.57 -14.24 13.73
C ARG A 133 -10.63 -15.29 14.33
N LEU A 134 -11.19 -16.27 15.06
CA LEU A 134 -10.43 -17.39 15.61
C LEU A 134 -9.78 -18.26 14.53
N ALA A 135 -10.48 -18.51 13.42
CA ALA A 135 -9.93 -19.24 12.28
C ALA A 135 -8.74 -18.49 11.66
N LEU A 136 -8.87 -17.18 11.41
CA LEU A 136 -7.78 -16.34 10.91
C LEU A 136 -6.61 -16.26 11.87
N TYR A 137 -6.86 -16.13 13.17
CA TYR A 137 -5.82 -16.13 14.19
C TYR A 137 -5.02 -17.45 14.20
N ARG A 138 -5.71 -18.60 14.17
CA ARG A 138 -5.06 -19.92 14.13
C ARG A 138 -4.25 -20.12 12.86
N TRP A 139 -4.77 -19.66 11.72
CA TRP A 139 -4.05 -19.69 10.46
C TRP A 139 -2.82 -18.77 10.51
N GLY A 140 -3.00 -17.53 10.95
CA GLY A 140 -1.93 -16.54 11.02
C GLY A 140 -0.79 -16.99 11.92
N LYS A 141 -1.08 -17.58 13.07
CA LYS A 141 -0.06 -18.15 13.97
C LYS A 141 0.82 -19.21 13.28
N LYS A 142 0.28 -19.98 12.33
CA LYS A 142 1.05 -20.97 11.55
C LYS A 142 1.87 -20.33 10.44
N GLU A 143 1.34 -19.28 9.81
CA GLU A 143 1.90 -18.64 8.61
C GLU A 143 2.64 -17.32 8.89
N ASP A 144 2.96 -17.05 10.16
CA ASP A 144 3.59 -15.82 10.66
C ASP A 144 2.83 -14.53 10.28
N TRP A 145 1.49 -14.61 10.29
CA TRP A 145 0.60 -13.46 10.19
C TRP A 145 -0.09 -13.18 11.52
N LYS A 146 -0.34 -11.91 11.78
CA LYS A 146 -1.05 -11.42 12.96
C LYS A 146 -2.34 -10.76 12.53
N LEU A 147 -3.40 -10.98 13.30
CA LEU A 147 -4.72 -10.38 13.08
C LEU A 147 -4.83 -9.13 13.94
N ILE A 148 -5.26 -8.03 13.32
CA ILE A 148 -5.75 -6.83 13.99
C ILE A 148 -7.22 -6.70 13.62
N ASP A 149 -8.06 -6.58 14.63
CA ASP A 149 -9.50 -6.43 14.45
C ASP A 149 -9.90 -4.97 14.67
N HIS A 150 -10.54 -4.39 13.65
CA HIS A 150 -11.05 -3.02 13.69
C HIS A 150 -12.58 -2.99 13.88
N GLY A 151 -13.18 -4.14 14.24
CA GLY A 151 -14.61 -4.28 14.46
C GLY A 151 -15.41 -4.05 13.16
N PRO A 152 -16.35 -3.07 13.12
CA PRO A 152 -17.20 -2.85 11.95
C PRO A 152 -16.43 -2.35 10.72
N GLU A 153 -15.18 -1.91 10.89
CA GLU A 153 -14.35 -1.37 9.81
C GLU A 153 -13.53 -2.46 9.09
N GLY A 154 -13.65 -3.70 9.55
CA GLY A 154 -13.00 -4.85 8.95
C GLY A 154 -11.76 -5.30 9.72
N VAL A 155 -10.86 -6.01 9.04
CA VAL A 155 -9.70 -6.63 9.67
C VAL A 155 -8.42 -6.36 8.91
N THR A 156 -7.29 -6.38 9.62
CA THR A 156 -5.96 -6.32 9.02
C THR A 156 -5.17 -7.58 9.33
N MET A 157 -4.54 -8.15 8.31
CA MET A 157 -3.52 -9.19 8.48
C MET A 157 -2.14 -8.55 8.30
N THR A 158 -1.21 -8.75 9.25
CA THR A 158 0.13 -8.15 9.19
C THR A 158 1.25 -9.13 9.58
N ARG A 159 2.39 -9.03 8.90
CA ARG A 159 3.66 -9.70 9.22
C ARG A 159 4.69 -8.74 9.84
N LYS A 160 4.29 -7.50 10.13
CA LYS A 160 5.22 -6.50 10.66
C LYS A 160 5.75 -6.91 12.03
N ARG A 161 7.05 -6.66 12.20
CA ARG A 161 7.72 -6.75 13.50
C ARG A 161 7.44 -5.48 14.29
N GLY A 162 7.25 -5.60 15.60
CA GLY A 162 7.04 -4.45 16.50
C GLY A 162 5.63 -3.84 16.45
N VAL A 163 4.63 -4.56 15.92
CA VAL A 163 3.22 -4.20 16.15
C VAL A 163 2.95 -4.38 17.64
N ASP A 164 2.42 -3.33 18.28
CA ASP A 164 2.06 -3.35 19.69
C ASP A 164 0.99 -4.43 19.94
N GLU A 165 1.22 -5.24 20.99
CA GLU A 165 0.36 -6.37 21.34
C GLU A 165 -1.07 -5.92 21.67
N LEU A 166 -1.26 -4.67 22.09
CA LEU A 166 -2.57 -4.07 22.36
C LEU A 166 -3.48 -3.98 21.13
N PHE A 167 -2.92 -3.95 19.91
CA PHE A 167 -3.71 -3.94 18.67
C PHE A 167 -3.93 -5.34 18.11
N LEU A 168 -3.24 -6.35 18.63
CA LEU A 168 -3.37 -7.70 18.13
C LEU A 168 -4.61 -8.35 18.71
N TRP A 169 -5.46 -8.87 17.83
CA TRP A 169 -6.58 -9.67 18.27
C TRP A 169 -6.07 -11.00 18.84
N SER A 170 -6.58 -11.37 20.02
CA SER A 170 -6.32 -12.65 20.65
C SER A 170 -7.61 -13.21 21.27
N PRO A 171 -7.79 -14.53 21.28
CA PRO A 171 -9.01 -15.15 21.83
C PRO A 171 -9.13 -15.04 23.36
N GLU A 172 -8.07 -14.62 24.05
CA GLU A 172 -8.03 -14.49 25.51
C GLU A 172 -8.46 -13.09 26.00
N GLY A 173 -8.73 -12.15 25.08
CA GLY A 173 -9.14 -10.77 25.39
C GLY A 173 -10.61 -10.42 25.13
N ASP A 174 -11.44 -11.40 24.73
CA ASP A 174 -12.84 -11.18 24.27
C ASP A 174 -13.87 -11.67 25.30
N ASP A 175 -13.56 -11.57 26.60
CA ASP A 175 -14.51 -11.74 27.70
C ASP A 175 -15.20 -10.38 27.99
N GLY A 176 -16.23 -10.03 27.21
CA GLY A 176 -17.04 -8.82 27.44
C GLY A 176 -18.13 -8.56 26.42
#